data_AF-A0A355EUQ9-F1
#
_entry.id   AF-A0A355EUQ9-F1
#
_cell.length_a   1.000
_cell.length_b   1.000
_cell.length_c   1.000
_cell.angle_alpha   90.00
_cell.angle_beta   90.00
_cell.angle_gamma   90.00
#
_symmetry.space_group_name_H-M   'P 1'
#
loop_
_entity.id
_entity.type
_entity.pdbx_description
1 polymer ?
#
loop_
_entity_poly.entity_id
_entity_poly.type
_entity_poly.pdbx_seq_one_letter_code
_entity_poly.pdbx_strand_id
1 'polypeptide(L)' 'DDGATGLVGVTVELLDGGGAVIATTTTGADGLYGFSNLAAGSYTVRVV' A
#
# COMPACT_ATOMS: atom_id res chain seq x y z
N ASP A 1 -21.69 6.35 -13.96
CA ASP A 1 -20.25 6.55 -13.79
C ASP A 1 -20.08 7.18 -12.41
N ASP A 2 -19.55 6.44 -11.45
CA ASP A 2 -19.62 6.81 -10.03
C ASP A 2 -18.44 7.67 -9.56
N GLY A 3 -17.66 8.24 -10.50
CA GLY A 3 -16.69 9.29 -10.19
C GLY A 3 -15.57 8.88 -9.22
N ALA A 4 -15.34 7.58 -9.01
CA ALA A 4 -14.27 7.08 -8.15
C ALA A 4 -12.91 7.25 -8.86
N THR A 5 -12.48 8.51 -8.99
CA THR A 5 -11.09 8.84 -9.28
C THR A 5 -10.28 8.19 -8.18
N GLY A 6 -9.44 7.22 -8.52
CA GLY A 6 -8.61 6.56 -7.53
C GLY A 6 -7.81 7.60 -6.74
N LEU A 7 -7.66 7.39 -5.45
CA LEU A 7 -6.92 8.31 -4.59
C LEU A 7 -5.46 8.29 -5.00
N VAL A 8 -5.04 9.18 -5.90
CA VAL A 8 -3.68 9.27 -6.43
C VAL A 8 -2.75 9.96 -5.46
N GLY A 9 -1.48 9.54 -5.41
CA GLY A 9 -0.46 10.24 -4.63
C GLY A 9 -0.50 9.94 -3.13
N VAL A 10 -1.32 8.99 -2.69
CA VAL A 10 -1.41 8.58 -1.29
C VAL A 10 -0.24 7.67 -0.94
N THR A 11 0.44 7.98 0.17
CA THR A 11 1.53 7.13 0.67
C THR A 11 0.97 5.93 1.39
N VAL A 12 1.43 4.74 1.00
CA VAL A 12 1.04 3.47 1.60
C VAL A 12 2.29 2.78 2.14
N GLU A 13 2.20 2.33 3.38
CA GLU A 13 3.26 1.61 4.07
C GLU A 13 2.88 0.15 4.27
N LEU A 14 3.84 -0.73 4.05
CA LEU A 14 3.78 -2.14 4.41
C LEU A 14 4.61 -2.37 5.67
N LEU A 15 3.97 -2.94 6.69
CA LEU A 15 4.59 -3.31 7.95
C LEU A 15 4.68 -4.85 8.05
N ASP A 16 5.78 -5.35 8.60
CA ASP A 16 5.94 -6.76 8.93
C ASP A 16 5.15 -7.17 10.20
N GLY A 17 5.23 -8.45 10.57
CA GLY A 17 4.55 -8.98 11.77
C GLY A 17 5.06 -8.40 13.10
N GLY A 18 6.23 -7.73 13.10
CA GLY A 18 6.76 -6.98 14.23
C GLY A 18 6.32 -5.52 14.27
N GLY A 19 5.61 -5.04 13.24
CA GLY A 19 5.17 -3.66 13.11
C GLY A 19 6.25 -2.72 12.54
N ALA A 20 7.35 -3.25 12.00
CA ALA A 20 8.36 -2.43 11.33
C ALA A 20 7.93 -2.14 9.89
N VAL A 21 8.10 -0.89 9.43
CA VAL A 21 7.88 -0.54 8.03
C VAL A 21 8.98 -1.16 7.18
N ILE A 22 8.60 -2.00 6.23
CA ILE A 22 9.53 -2.73 5.35
C ILE A 22 9.46 -2.29 3.89
N ALA A 23 8.39 -1.59 3.50
CA ALA A 23 8.27 -0.98 2.17
C ALA A 23 7.29 0.19 2.19
N THR A 24 7.48 1.12 1.26
CA THR A 24 6.59 2.25 1.00
C THR A 24 6.28 2.33 -0.49
N THR A 25 5.05 2.65 -0.84
CA THR A 25 4.64 2.92 -2.22
C THR A 25 3.66 4.08 -2.26
N THR A 26 3.30 4.51 -3.46
CA THR A 26 2.34 5.58 -3.69
C THR A 26 1.27 5.08 -4.65
N THR A 27 0.02 5.39 -4.36
CA THR A 27 -1.11 5.02 -5.22
C THR A 27 -1.04 5.72 -6.58
N GLY A 28 -1.34 4.95 -7.64
CA GLY A 28 -1.44 5.42 -9.01
C GLY A 28 -2.66 6.30 -9.27
N ALA A 29 -2.80 6.79 -10.51
CA ALA A 29 -3.93 7.62 -10.94
C ALA A 29 -5.29 6.90 -10.85
N ASP A 30 -5.27 5.58 -10.87
CA ASP A 30 -6.38 4.66 -10.67
C ASP A 30 -6.54 4.21 -9.20
N GLY A 31 -5.70 4.73 -8.29
CA GLY A 31 -5.70 4.40 -6.87
C GLY A 31 -5.04 3.07 -6.55
N LEU A 32 -4.47 2.39 -7.55
CA LEU A 32 -3.84 1.09 -7.36
C LEU A 32 -2.44 1.25 -6.73
N TYR A 33 -2.10 0.28 -5.88
CA TYR A 33 -0.78 0.10 -5.32
C TYR A 33 -0.49 -1.39 -5.15
N GLY A 34 0.77 -1.77 -4.99
CA GLY A 34 1.13 -3.16 -4.80
C GLY A 34 2.51 -3.35 -4.19
N PHE A 35 2.65 -4.44 -3.46
CA PHE A 35 3.91 -4.97 -2.96
C PHE A 35 4.07 -6.39 -3.48
N SER A 36 5.26 -6.74 -3.98
CA SER A 36 5.56 -8.05 -4.56
C SER A 36 6.82 -8.64 -3.93
N ASN A 37 7.07 -9.93 -4.17
CA ASN A 37 8.22 -10.66 -3.63
C ASN A 37 8.30 -10.66 -2.09
N LEU A 38 7.15 -10.75 -1.43
CA LEU A 38 7.09 -10.87 0.02
C LEU A 38 7.30 -12.32 0.44
N ALA A 39 8.09 -12.52 1.51
CA ALA A 39 8.18 -13.82 2.17
C ALA A 39 6.82 -14.21 2.76
N ALA A 40 6.62 -15.51 3.03
CA ALA A 40 5.43 -15.95 3.73
C ALA A 40 5.42 -15.40 5.16
N GLY A 41 4.32 -14.76 5.56
CA GLY A 41 4.19 -14.15 6.88
C GLY A 41 2.94 -13.28 6.99
N SER A 42 2.80 -12.64 8.15
CA SER A 42 1.74 -11.66 8.42
C SER A 42 2.25 -10.25 8.16
N TYR A 43 1.40 -9.44 7.53
CA TYR A 43 1.71 -8.07 7.18
C TYR A 43 0.53 -7.16 7.49
N THR A 44 0.82 -5.90 7.81
CA THR A 44 -0.18 -4.84 7.95
C THR A 44 0.06 -3.79 6.88
N VAL A 45 -1.00 -3.32 6.24
CA VAL A 45 -0.95 -2.20 5.30
C VAL A 45 -1.65 -1.01 5.92
N ARG A 46 -1.03 0.18 5.86
CA ARG A 46 -1.65 1.43 6.30
C ARG A 46 -1.41 2.58 5.32
N VAL A 47 -2.33 3.53 5.34
CA VAL A 47 -2.22 4.82 4.66
C VAL A 47 -1.66 5.83 5.64
N VAL A 48 -0.81 6.74 5.16
CA VAL A 48 -0.22 7.85 5.92
C VAL A 48 -0.91 9.17 5.59
#